data_AF-A0AAN6GBX8-F1
#
_entry.id   AF-A0AAN6GBX8-F1
#
_cell.length_a   1.000
_cell.length_b   1.000
_cell.length_c   1.000
_cell.angle_alpha   90.00
_cell.angle_beta   90.00
_cell.angle_gamma   90.00
#
_symmetry.space_group_name_H-M   'P 1'
#
loop_
_entity.id
_entity.type
_entity.pdbx_description
1 polymer ?
#
loop_
_entity_poly.entity_id
_entity_poly.type
_entity_poly.pdbx_seq_one_letter_code
_entity_poly.pdbx_strand_id
1 'polypeptide(L)'
;MLFRSIALLLPAVAFTAARPQPLGVSVQIGAGVSIGGSDPNDGGDYGSTGNQYFLTATNVAPDNSTATLNVGGNGTIAALGTFDAVSGVRWTQDLLEVGYSAKVGASNTLGGGYTINADGISVGAGIGVNGTGTSFSLTVHNNGSIVASVFGGNLNCSVDGSKATCTN
;
A
#
# COMPACT_ATOMS: atom_id res chain seq x y z
N MET A 1 -47.12 -31.00 -11.49
CA MET A 1 -46.01 -30.97 -10.52
C MET A 1 -46.10 -29.65 -9.76
N LEU A 2 -46.31 -29.72 -8.45
CA LEU A 2 -46.60 -28.59 -7.57
C LEU A 2 -45.27 -27.96 -7.12
N PHE A 3 -44.97 -26.73 -7.55
CA PHE A 3 -43.84 -25.97 -6.99
C PHE A 3 -44.31 -25.29 -5.70
N ARG A 4 -43.78 -25.75 -4.55
CA ARG A 4 -43.95 -25.08 -3.27
C ARG A 4 -42.89 -24.00 -3.12
N SER A 5 -43.32 -22.74 -3.10
CA SER A 5 -42.49 -21.59 -2.76
C SER A 5 -42.13 -21.62 -1.27
N ILE A 6 -40.84 -21.59 -0.95
CA ILE A 6 -40.34 -21.36 0.42
C ILE A 6 -40.04 -19.87 0.53
N ALA A 7 -40.83 -19.15 1.32
CA ALA A 7 -40.53 -17.78 1.73
C ALA A 7 -39.50 -17.83 2.87
N LEU A 8 -38.28 -17.36 2.61
CA LEU A 8 -37.23 -17.22 3.63
C LEU A 8 -37.40 -15.83 4.28
N LEU A 9 -37.94 -15.80 5.50
CA LEU A 9 -37.99 -14.62 6.35
C LEU A 9 -36.58 -14.32 6.86
N LEU A 10 -35.93 -13.26 6.36
CA LEU A 10 -34.74 -12.70 6.99
C LEU A 10 -35.13 -11.74 8.13
N PRO A 11 -34.45 -11.77 9.28
CA PRO A 11 -34.64 -10.78 10.33
C PRO A 11 -34.11 -9.41 9.88
N ALA A 12 -34.95 -8.39 9.97
CA ALA A 12 -34.58 -6.99 9.78
C ALA A 12 -33.68 -6.55 10.96
N VAL A 13 -32.40 -6.32 10.68
CA VAL A 13 -31.49 -5.66 11.62
C VAL A 13 -31.60 -4.16 11.38
N ALA A 14 -32.21 -3.45 12.34
CA ALA A 14 -32.26 -2.00 12.36
C ALA A 14 -30.86 -1.44 12.68
N PHE A 15 -30.27 -0.71 11.74
CA PHE A 15 -29.09 0.11 12.01
C PHE A 15 -29.55 1.44 12.63
N THR A 16 -29.37 1.58 13.94
CA THR A 16 -29.38 2.89 14.58
C THR A 16 -28.08 3.61 14.24
N ALA A 17 -28.19 4.74 13.54
CA ALA A 17 -27.06 5.60 13.21
C ALA A 17 -26.47 6.21 14.50
N ALA A 18 -25.40 5.60 15.02
CA ALA A 18 -24.57 6.21 16.04
C ALA A 18 -23.73 7.32 15.39
N ARG A 19 -23.87 8.56 15.88
CA ARG A 19 -23.03 9.68 15.48
C ARG A 19 -21.56 9.37 15.84
N PRO A 20 -20.58 9.62 14.97
CA PRO A 20 -19.17 9.41 15.29
C PRO A 20 -18.75 10.38 16.39
N GLN A 21 -18.30 9.84 17.52
CA GLN A 21 -17.55 10.60 18.53
C GLN A 21 -16.09 10.69 18.09
N PRO A 22 -15.41 11.83 18.26
CA PRO A 22 -13.99 11.94 17.97
C PRO A 22 -13.20 11.10 18.97
N LEU A 23 -12.66 9.97 18.52
CA LEU A 23 -11.66 9.20 19.25
C LEU A 23 -10.34 10.00 19.22
N GLY A 24 -10.14 10.84 20.22
CA GLY A 24 -8.82 11.32 20.59
C GLY A 24 -7.99 10.14 21.10
N VAL A 25 -7.15 9.59 20.24
CA VAL A 25 -6.14 8.62 20.64
C VAL A 25 -4.93 9.39 21.17
N SER A 26 -4.82 9.48 22.48
CA SER A 26 -3.58 9.88 23.16
C SER A 26 -2.64 8.66 23.19
N VAL A 27 -1.61 8.65 22.35
CA VAL A 27 -0.53 7.66 22.45
C VAL A 27 0.44 8.13 23.53
N GLN A 28 0.44 7.46 24.68
CA GLN A 28 1.43 7.65 25.73
C GLN A 28 2.69 6.85 25.36
N ILE A 29 3.72 7.54 24.84
CA ILE A 29 5.01 6.93 24.48
C ILE A 29 5.87 6.87 25.75
N GLY A 30 6.19 5.65 26.19
CA GLY A 30 7.10 5.38 27.30
C GLY A 30 8.52 5.86 27.01
N ALA A 31 9.18 6.36 28.05
CA ALA A 31 10.43 7.11 28.01
C ALA A 31 11.57 6.43 27.22
N GLY A 32 12.02 7.10 26.15
CA GLY A 32 13.12 6.71 25.27
C GLY A 32 13.14 7.54 23.97
N VAL A 33 13.28 8.87 24.14
CA VAL A 33 13.39 9.99 23.16
C VAL A 33 14.27 9.65 21.92
N SER A 34 14.01 10.11 20.67
CA SER A 34 13.47 11.40 20.22
C SER A 34 12.34 11.34 19.18
N ILE A 35 11.36 12.24 19.36
CA ILE A 35 10.40 12.65 18.34
C ILE A 35 10.95 13.96 17.80
N GLY A 36 11.58 13.92 16.63
CA GLY A 36 11.84 15.11 15.83
C GLY A 36 10.51 15.59 15.26
N GLY A 37 9.76 16.37 16.04
CA GLY A 37 8.64 17.14 15.56
C GLY A 37 9.17 18.39 14.89
N SER A 38 9.16 18.41 13.57
CA SER A 38 9.53 19.60 12.81
C SER A 38 8.28 20.45 12.61
N ASP A 39 8.18 21.49 13.43
CA ASP A 39 7.33 22.66 13.17
C ASP A 39 7.63 23.17 11.74
N PRO A 40 6.62 23.45 10.87
CA PRO A 40 6.87 23.94 9.53
C PRO A 40 7.53 25.34 9.48
N ASN A 41 7.83 25.98 10.60
CA ASN A 41 8.50 27.28 10.65
C ASN A 41 9.89 27.33 11.29
N ASP A 42 10.52 26.20 11.63
CA ASP A 42 11.91 26.24 12.12
C ASP A 42 12.89 25.85 11.01
N GLY A 43 13.67 26.83 10.55
CA GLY A 43 14.71 26.72 9.53
C GLY A 43 15.93 25.94 10.02
N GLY A 44 15.73 24.66 10.34
CA GLY A 44 16.76 23.74 10.78
C GLY A 44 17.31 22.90 9.63
N ASP A 45 18.54 23.19 9.26
CA ASP A 45 19.43 22.41 8.40
C ASP A 45 19.43 20.91 8.77
N TYR A 46 18.86 20.03 7.92
CA TYR A 46 18.97 18.57 8.06
C TYR A 46 20.32 18.06 7.56
N GLY A 47 21.41 18.64 8.07
CA GLY A 47 22.75 18.10 7.94
C GLY A 47 22.95 16.93 8.90
N SER A 48 22.45 15.73 8.58
CA SER A 48 22.84 14.51 9.31
C SER A 48 22.85 13.29 8.40
N THR A 49 24.06 12.78 8.16
CA THR A 49 24.42 11.58 7.38
C THR A 49 24.11 10.25 8.11
N GLY A 50 23.10 10.23 8.98
CA GLY A 50 22.64 9.03 9.72
C GLY A 50 21.31 8.50 9.20
N ASN A 51 20.98 7.23 9.51
CA ASN A 51 19.72 6.59 9.17
C ASN A 51 18.52 7.46 9.60
N GLN A 52 17.61 7.79 8.68
CA GLN A 52 16.47 8.66 8.98
C GLN A 52 15.18 7.87 8.90
N TYR A 53 14.40 7.89 9.98
CA TYR A 53 12.97 7.55 9.94
C TYR A 53 12.18 8.82 9.60
N PHE A 54 11.13 8.69 8.80
CA PHE A 54 10.23 9.81 8.51
C PHE A 54 8.76 9.39 8.50
N LEU A 55 7.93 10.35 8.86
CA LEU A 55 6.49 10.34 8.66
C LEU A 55 6.11 11.69 8.04
N THR A 56 5.55 11.66 6.84
CA THR A 56 5.19 12.88 6.11
C THR A 56 3.76 12.79 5.63
N ALA A 57 3.02 13.89 5.76
CA ALA A 57 1.72 14.07 5.14
C ALA A 57 1.82 15.20 4.11
N THR A 58 1.31 14.98 2.90
CA THR A 58 1.29 15.99 1.84
C THR A 58 -0.07 16.01 1.15
N ASN A 59 -0.36 17.12 0.45
CA ASN A 59 -1.59 17.30 -0.34
C ASN A 59 -2.88 17.06 0.47
N VAL A 60 -2.91 17.48 1.74
CA VAL A 60 -4.08 17.33 2.62
C VAL A 60 -5.09 18.42 2.27
N ALA A 61 -6.27 18.04 1.78
CA ALA A 61 -7.36 18.97 1.57
C ALA A 61 -7.90 19.52 2.92
N PRO A 62 -8.43 20.75 2.99
CA PRO A 62 -8.97 21.33 4.24
C PRO A 62 -10.07 20.50 4.91
N ASP A 63 -10.78 19.68 4.14
CA ASP A 63 -11.85 18.78 4.58
C ASP A 63 -11.39 17.31 4.75
N ASN A 64 -10.09 17.03 4.60
CA ASN A 64 -9.48 15.70 4.60
C ASN A 64 -9.99 14.74 3.50
N SER A 65 -10.67 15.25 2.46
CA SER A 65 -11.17 14.43 1.35
C SER A 65 -10.06 13.85 0.46
N THR A 66 -8.87 14.45 0.51
CA THR A 66 -7.67 13.96 -0.15
C THR A 66 -6.46 14.10 0.78
N ALA A 67 -5.56 13.12 0.73
CA ALA A 67 -4.22 13.25 1.29
C ALA A 67 -3.27 12.16 0.76
N THR A 68 -1.98 12.36 1.01
CA THR A 68 -0.95 11.33 0.91
C THR A 68 -0.21 11.24 2.24
N LEU A 69 -0.17 10.06 2.85
CA LEU A 69 0.60 9.76 4.04
C LEU A 69 1.71 8.79 3.68
N ASN A 70 2.95 9.17 3.95
CA ASN A 70 4.11 8.30 3.76
C ASN A 70 4.81 8.06 5.09
N VAL A 71 5.17 6.82 5.32
CA VAL A 71 6.06 6.38 6.40
C VAL A 71 7.24 5.66 5.78
N GLY A 72 8.43 5.91 6.28
CA GLY A 72 9.59 5.24 5.73
C GLY A 72 10.85 5.49 6.51
N GLY A 73 11.93 5.04 5.91
CA GLY A 73 13.25 5.41 6.36
C GLY A 73 14.35 4.91 5.44
N ASN A 74 15.54 5.42 5.69
CA ASN A 74 16.74 5.06 4.98
C ASN A 74 17.89 4.79 5.95
N GLY A 75 18.95 4.18 5.43
CA GLY A 75 20.13 3.91 6.25
C GLY A 75 21.12 2.98 5.59
N THR A 76 21.99 2.34 6.38
CA THR A 76 22.96 1.36 5.90
C THR A 76 22.88 0.04 6.66
N ILE A 77 22.81 -1.08 5.93
CA ILE A 77 22.96 -2.44 6.45
C ILE A 77 24.39 -2.88 6.15
N ALA A 78 25.18 -3.23 7.18
CA ALA A 78 26.61 -3.51 7.04
C ALA A 78 26.96 -4.54 5.96
N ALA A 79 26.12 -5.56 5.77
CA ALA A 79 26.33 -6.61 4.77
C ALA A 79 25.75 -6.32 3.38
N LEU A 80 24.79 -5.39 3.27
CA LEU A 80 23.97 -5.22 2.04
C LEU A 80 24.06 -3.82 1.43
N GLY A 81 24.61 -2.84 2.16
CA GLY A 81 24.75 -1.45 1.73
C GLY A 81 23.57 -0.57 2.14
N THR A 82 23.43 0.57 1.47
CA THR A 82 22.38 1.54 1.75
C THR A 82 21.00 0.95 1.48
N PHE A 83 20.06 1.15 2.39
CA PHE A 83 18.66 0.83 2.19
C PHE A 83 17.80 2.09 2.18
N ASP A 84 16.69 2.00 1.47
CA ASP A 84 15.61 2.97 1.45
C ASP A 84 14.29 2.19 1.40
N ALA A 85 13.35 2.48 2.30
CA ALA A 85 12.06 1.82 2.36
C ALA A 85 10.96 2.81 2.69
N VAL A 86 9.89 2.82 1.90
CA VAL A 86 8.77 3.75 2.01
C VAL A 86 7.47 3.02 1.78
N SER A 87 6.49 3.24 2.66
CA SER A 87 5.10 2.85 2.48
C SER A 87 4.23 4.11 2.44
N GLY A 88 3.27 4.14 1.53
CA GLY A 88 2.38 5.27 1.34
C GLY A 88 0.91 4.85 1.26
N VAL A 89 0.04 5.69 1.80
CA VAL A 89 -1.41 5.62 1.59
C VAL A 89 -1.84 6.94 0.97
N ARG A 90 -2.49 6.87 -0.20
CA ARG A 90 -3.08 8.01 -0.88
C ARG A 90 -4.56 7.78 -1.06
N TRP A 91 -5.38 8.77 -0.72
CA TRP A 91 -6.81 8.73 -0.99
C TRP A 91 -7.29 10.01 -1.66
N THR A 92 -8.33 9.84 -2.48
CA THR A 92 -9.14 10.90 -3.03
C THR A 92 -10.62 10.52 -2.90
N GLN A 93 -11.52 11.34 -3.44
CA GLN A 93 -12.94 10.99 -3.52
C GLN A 93 -13.22 9.76 -4.41
N ASP A 94 -12.32 9.47 -5.36
CA ASP A 94 -12.54 8.46 -6.40
C ASP A 94 -11.73 7.17 -6.19
N LEU A 95 -10.70 7.20 -5.34
CA LEU A 95 -9.82 6.04 -5.15
C LEU A 95 -9.12 6.02 -3.78
N LEU A 96 -8.74 4.80 -3.39
CA LEU A 96 -7.76 4.51 -2.34
C LEU A 96 -6.60 3.73 -2.94
N GLU A 97 -5.37 4.20 -2.70
CA GLU A 97 -4.14 3.56 -3.16
C GLU A 97 -3.20 3.36 -1.99
N VAL A 98 -2.65 2.15 -1.87
CA VAL A 98 -1.61 1.83 -0.89
C VAL A 98 -0.45 1.22 -1.62
N GLY A 99 0.73 1.78 -1.39
CA GLY A 99 1.97 1.36 -2.04
C GLY A 99 3.09 1.16 -1.03
N TYR A 100 4.01 0.28 -1.38
CA TYR A 100 5.26 0.09 -0.68
C TYR A 100 6.39 -0.08 -1.70
N SER A 101 7.56 0.45 -1.36
CA SER A 101 8.79 0.20 -2.07
C SER A 101 9.93 0.07 -1.07
N ALA A 102 10.85 -0.84 -1.35
CA ALA A 102 12.14 -0.91 -0.67
C ALA A 102 13.25 -1.28 -1.64
N LYS A 103 14.43 -0.74 -1.34
CA LYS A 103 15.65 -0.95 -2.09
C LYS A 103 16.79 -1.18 -1.11
N VAL A 104 17.69 -2.10 -1.45
CA VAL A 104 18.92 -2.33 -0.70
C VAL A 104 20.08 -2.47 -1.69
N GLY A 105 21.12 -1.67 -1.49
CA GLY A 105 22.21 -1.53 -2.46
C GLY A 105 21.72 -0.93 -3.79
N ALA A 106 22.50 -1.14 -4.85
CA ALA A 106 22.20 -0.56 -6.17
C ALA A 106 21.14 -1.34 -6.98
N SER A 107 20.80 -2.58 -6.60
CA SER A 107 20.19 -3.53 -7.53
C SER A 107 19.12 -4.45 -6.95
N ASN A 108 18.93 -4.49 -5.63
CA ASN A 108 17.91 -5.33 -4.98
C ASN A 108 16.69 -4.48 -4.61
N THR A 109 15.51 -4.91 -5.06
CA THR A 109 14.27 -4.14 -4.91
C THR A 109 13.11 -5.04 -4.50
N LEU A 110 12.20 -4.49 -3.71
CA LEU A 110 10.89 -5.05 -3.41
C LEU A 110 9.87 -3.93 -3.58
N GLY A 111 8.72 -4.22 -4.14
CA GLY A 111 7.64 -3.25 -4.21
C GLY A 111 6.30 -3.91 -4.39
N GLY A 112 5.25 -3.17 -4.12
CA GLY A 112 3.90 -3.62 -4.35
C GLY A 112 2.87 -2.64 -3.82
N GLY A 113 1.61 -3.00 -3.99
CA GLY A 113 0.51 -2.16 -3.58
C GLY A 113 -0.82 -2.63 -4.11
N TYR A 114 -1.85 -1.90 -3.75
CA TYR A 114 -3.19 -2.08 -4.27
C TYR A 114 -3.86 -0.74 -4.55
N THR A 115 -4.81 -0.75 -5.47
CA THR A 115 -5.67 0.37 -5.79
C THR A 115 -7.12 -0.10 -5.77
N ILE A 116 -7.98 0.69 -5.13
CA ILE A 116 -9.43 0.53 -5.14
C ILE A 116 -10.01 1.77 -5.78
N ASN A 117 -10.82 1.61 -6.83
CA ASN A 117 -11.54 2.69 -7.49
C ASN A 117 -12.89 2.19 -8.01
N ALA A 118 -13.65 3.05 -8.70
CA ALA A 118 -14.96 2.70 -9.25
C ALA A 118 -14.91 1.58 -10.31
N ASP A 119 -13.78 1.40 -10.99
CA ASP A 119 -13.60 0.41 -12.05
C ASP A 119 -13.20 -0.97 -11.52
N GLY A 120 -12.71 -1.05 -10.28
CA GLY A 120 -12.38 -2.31 -9.62
C GLY A 120 -11.30 -2.23 -8.56
N ILE A 121 -10.72 -3.39 -8.26
CA ILE A 121 -9.61 -3.56 -7.31
C ILE A 121 -8.43 -4.15 -8.07
N SER A 122 -7.26 -3.53 -7.95
CA SER A 122 -6.00 -4.08 -8.46
C SER A 122 -4.99 -4.27 -7.34
N VAL A 123 -4.16 -5.29 -7.48
CA VAL A 123 -2.99 -5.55 -6.65
C VAL A 123 -1.82 -5.88 -7.55
N GLY A 124 -0.62 -5.45 -7.16
CA GLY A 124 0.60 -5.82 -7.84
C GLY A 124 1.77 -5.89 -6.87
N ALA A 125 2.75 -6.71 -7.20
CA ALA A 125 4.01 -6.76 -6.48
C ALA A 125 5.15 -7.13 -7.42
N GLY A 126 6.37 -6.77 -7.03
CA GLY A 126 7.58 -7.04 -7.78
C GLY A 126 8.78 -7.24 -6.86
N ILE A 127 9.68 -8.11 -7.31
CA ILE A 127 10.95 -8.41 -6.67
C ILE A 127 12.08 -8.30 -7.68
N GLY A 128 13.21 -7.75 -7.26
CA GLY A 128 14.42 -7.64 -8.06
C GLY A 128 15.65 -8.00 -7.25
N VAL A 129 16.55 -8.78 -7.84
CA VAL A 129 17.85 -9.14 -7.28
C VAL A 129 18.91 -8.95 -8.36
N ASN A 130 19.97 -8.20 -8.05
CA ASN A 130 21.10 -7.97 -8.96
C ASN A 130 20.68 -7.48 -10.36
N GLY A 131 19.67 -6.60 -10.43
CA GLY A 131 19.20 -6.03 -11.70
C GLY A 131 18.30 -6.96 -12.52
N THR A 132 18.08 -8.20 -12.06
CA THR A 132 17.08 -9.11 -12.61
C THR A 132 15.84 -9.08 -11.73
N GLY A 133 14.65 -8.94 -12.31
CA GLY A 133 13.42 -8.88 -11.54
C GLY A 133 12.21 -9.43 -12.25
N THR A 134 11.21 -9.77 -11.46
CA THR A 134 9.88 -10.19 -11.91
C THR A 134 8.82 -9.44 -11.11
N SER A 135 7.69 -9.20 -11.73
CA SER A 135 6.52 -8.62 -11.08
C SER A 135 5.24 -9.28 -11.58
N PHE A 136 4.16 -9.12 -10.83
CA PHE A 136 2.85 -9.54 -11.23
C PHE A 136 1.82 -8.45 -10.94
N SER A 137 0.69 -8.54 -11.63
CA SER A 137 -0.51 -7.79 -11.30
C SER A 137 -1.74 -8.68 -11.41
N LEU A 138 -2.74 -8.37 -10.60
CA LEU A 138 -4.08 -8.93 -10.65
C LEU A 138 -5.08 -7.80 -10.51
N THR A 139 -6.03 -7.74 -11.44
CA THR A 139 -7.13 -6.78 -11.41
C THR A 139 -8.45 -7.53 -11.49
N VAL A 140 -9.37 -7.19 -10.59
CA VAL A 140 -10.78 -7.60 -10.65
C VAL A 140 -11.61 -6.37 -10.96
N HIS A 141 -12.21 -6.36 -12.14
CA HIS A 141 -13.05 -5.25 -12.59
C HIS A 141 -14.47 -5.35 -12.04
N ASN A 142 -15.17 -4.22 -11.97
CA ASN A 142 -16.56 -4.13 -11.51
C ASN A 142 -17.56 -4.97 -12.35
N ASN A 143 -17.22 -5.27 -13.60
CA ASN A 143 -17.97 -6.15 -14.49
C ASN A 143 -17.72 -7.65 -14.26
N GLY A 144 -16.92 -7.99 -13.25
CA GLY A 144 -16.56 -9.37 -12.89
C GLY A 144 -15.42 -9.98 -13.70
N SER A 145 -14.85 -9.26 -14.68
CA SER A 145 -13.67 -9.72 -15.41
C SER A 145 -12.42 -9.68 -14.53
N ILE A 146 -11.54 -10.68 -14.72
CA ILE A 146 -10.28 -10.82 -13.99
C ILE A 146 -9.14 -10.80 -14.99
N VAL A 147 -8.18 -9.91 -14.78
CA VAL A 147 -6.95 -9.80 -15.58
C VAL A 147 -5.76 -10.08 -14.68
N ALA A 148 -4.97 -11.08 -15.02
CA ALA A 148 -3.72 -11.41 -14.34
C ALA A 148 -2.56 -11.26 -15.33
N SER A 149 -1.43 -10.75 -14.87
CA SER A 149 -0.22 -10.58 -15.69
C SER A 149 1.03 -10.80 -14.87
N VAL A 150 2.07 -11.34 -15.52
CA VAL A 150 3.42 -11.50 -14.96
C VAL A 150 4.40 -10.83 -15.91
N PHE A 151 5.34 -10.06 -15.38
CA PHE A 151 6.31 -9.24 -16.11
C PHE A 151 7.73 -9.51 -15.61
N GLY A 152 8.72 -9.20 -16.45
CA GLY A 152 10.15 -9.36 -16.14
C GLY A 152 11.00 -9.53 -17.41
N GLY A 153 12.30 -9.26 -17.30
CA GLY A 153 13.22 -9.34 -18.44
C GLY A 153 13.54 -10.78 -18.80
N ASN A 154 13.38 -11.14 -20.08
CA ASN A 154 13.59 -12.49 -20.65
C ASN A 154 12.67 -13.59 -20.09
N LEU A 155 11.51 -13.22 -19.52
CA LEU A 155 10.56 -14.23 -19.04
C LEU A 155 9.85 -14.92 -20.21
N ASN A 156 10.01 -16.23 -20.27
CA ASN A 156 9.16 -17.11 -21.04
C ASN A 156 8.10 -17.72 -20.12
N CYS A 157 6.83 -17.35 -20.33
CA CYS A 157 5.71 -17.82 -19.53
C CYS A 157 4.87 -18.83 -20.33
N SER A 158 4.63 -20.00 -19.73
CA SER A 158 3.68 -20.99 -20.21
C SER A 158 2.46 -21.04 -19.29
N VAL A 159 1.27 -21.04 -19.89
CA VAL A 159 0.00 -21.20 -19.16
C VAL A 159 -0.50 -22.62 -19.38
N ASP A 160 -0.74 -23.34 -18.30
CA ASP A 160 -1.36 -24.68 -18.29
C ASP A 160 -2.55 -24.67 -17.34
N GLY A 161 -3.76 -24.61 -17.90
CA GLY A 161 -5.00 -24.46 -17.14
C GLY A 161 -5.00 -23.22 -16.25
N SER A 162 -5.10 -23.43 -14.93
CA SER A 162 -5.08 -22.36 -13.91
C SER A 162 -3.69 -21.99 -13.40
N LYS A 163 -2.62 -22.52 -14.02
CA LYS A 163 -1.24 -22.32 -13.61
C LYS A 163 -0.46 -21.59 -14.69
N ALA A 164 0.16 -20.47 -14.33
CA ALA A 164 1.22 -19.86 -15.13
C ALA A 164 2.59 -20.27 -14.56
N THR A 165 3.50 -20.72 -15.43
CA THR A 165 4.90 -21.00 -15.08
C THR A 165 5.78 -20.10 -15.93
N CYS A 166 6.56 -19.24 -15.30
CA CYS A 166 7.49 -18.36 -15.99
C CYS A 166 8.94 -18.73 -15.65
N THR A 167 9.79 -18.75 -16.66
CA THR A 167 11.23 -19.05 -16.55
C THR A 167 12.05 -17.97 -17.24
N ASN A 168 13.24 -17.70 -16.71
CA ASN A 168 14.29 -16.92 -17.39
C ASN A 168 15.29 -17.83 -18.09
#